data_AF-A0A7C7DN03-F1
#
_entry.id   AF-A0A7C7DN03-F1
#
_cell.length_a   1.000
_cell.length_b   1.000
_cell.length_c   1.000
_cell.angle_alpha   90.00
_cell.angle_beta   90.00
_cell.angle_gamma   90.00
#
_symmetry.space_group_name_H-M   'P 1'
#
loop_
_entity.id
_entity.type
_entity.pdbx_description
1 polymer ?
#
loop_
_entity_poly.entity_id
_entity_poly.type
_entity_poly.pdbx_seq_one_letter_code
_entity_poly.pdbx_strand_id
1 'polypeptide(L)'
;MAATLSHLGRTLDDLQERIMKARMLPLETLFRRFPRVVRDLAIKSRKRIRLEISGEQTELDRLLIEEIANPLLHIIRNAVDHGIEPVEERIKSGKPPEGTIHLSARYEESYTLISVRDDGRGIDPVKIVSAALTKGLISQDMANKLSRDETIGLIFLPGLSTSDEVTDISGRGVGLDVVKKNLETLNGTLEVKSEIGVMTEFILRVPLTLAIVKCLLVDVNGSSYAIPLNNIREVIRISESDFHYVWRYEHALVRGELLPVLRLSRILYDSDGTRSEFGVIVQGLGRQAMFVVDDLLGEQEVVMKSLGKYLGSVPGLLAASNLGDGRIVFVLDVPALLDERVTFGPCDSESEVMRRH
;
A
#
# COMPACT_ATOMS: atom_id res chain seq x y z
N MET A 1 12.75 30.42 28.63
CA MET A 1 11.63 29.90 27.80
C MET A 1 12.14 29.00 26.68
N ALA A 2 13.01 29.45 25.77
CA ALA A 2 13.55 28.60 24.69
C ALA A 2 14.30 27.34 25.16
N ALA A 3 15.15 27.45 26.19
CA ALA A 3 15.86 26.31 26.77
C ALA A 3 14.93 25.28 27.44
N THR A 4 13.85 25.77 28.09
CA THR A 4 12.83 24.93 28.72
C THR A 4 11.98 24.20 27.67
N LEU A 5 11.66 24.87 26.55
CA LEU A 5 10.93 24.27 25.42
C LEU A 5 11.77 23.19 24.72
N SER A 6 13.06 23.42 24.53
CA SER A 6 13.99 22.42 23.97
C SER A 6 14.18 21.22 24.89
N HIS A 7 14.21 21.43 26.21
CA HIS A 7 14.29 20.33 27.18
C HIS A 7 13.00 19.50 27.22
N LEU A 8 11.84 20.15 27.11
CA LEU A 8 10.54 19.47 27.00
C LEU A 8 10.43 18.66 25.71
N GLY A 9 10.89 19.20 24.57
CA GLY A 9 10.95 18.46 23.31
C GLY A 9 11.79 17.18 23.43
N ARG A 10 13.01 17.29 24.00
CA ARG A 10 13.87 16.12 24.22
C ARG A 10 13.24 15.07 25.13
N THR A 11 12.56 15.49 26.20
CA THR A 11 11.89 14.54 27.10
C THR A 11 10.67 13.88 26.46
N LEU A 12 9.98 14.58 25.55
CA LEU A 12 8.91 14.00 24.74
C LEU A 12 9.45 12.97 23.73
N ASP A 13 10.55 13.30 23.03
CA ASP A 13 11.21 12.38 22.10
C ASP A 13 11.70 11.11 22.82
N ASP A 14 12.34 11.27 23.99
CA ASP A 14 12.80 10.15 24.83
C ASP A 14 11.64 9.28 25.32
N LEU A 15 10.51 9.90 25.69
CA LEU A 15 9.32 9.17 26.11
C LEU A 15 8.71 8.41 24.92
N GLN A 16 8.65 9.04 23.76
CA GLN A 16 8.19 8.42 22.52
C GLN A 16 9.06 7.21 22.15
N GLU A 17 10.38 7.33 22.19
CA GLU A 17 11.29 6.22 21.89
C GLU A 17 11.08 5.04 22.86
N ARG A 18 10.87 5.32 24.16
CA ARG A 18 10.59 4.29 25.17
C ARG A 18 9.25 3.60 24.95
N ILE A 19 8.20 4.36 24.59
CA ILE A 19 6.89 3.80 24.23
C ILE A 19 7.00 2.93 22.99
N MET A 20 7.78 3.37 22.00
CA MET A 20 8.04 2.60 20.78
C MET A 20 8.70 1.26 21.10
N LYS A 21 9.77 1.25 21.90
CA LYS A 21 10.44 0.01 22.36
C LYS A 21 9.50 -0.91 23.13
N ALA A 22 8.59 -0.37 23.94
CA ALA A 22 7.63 -1.18 24.68
C ALA A 22 6.58 -1.88 23.78
N ARG A 23 6.39 -1.40 22.55
CA ARG A 23 5.45 -1.98 21.55
C ARG A 23 6.11 -3.01 20.63
N MET A 24 7.44 -3.06 20.60
CA MET A 24 8.19 -3.98 19.76
C MET A 24 8.01 -5.42 20.22
N LEU A 25 7.87 -6.33 19.25
CA LEU A 25 7.79 -7.77 19.48
C LEU A 25 8.77 -8.49 18.56
N PRO A 26 9.37 -9.61 19.00
CA PRO A 26 10.23 -10.41 18.14
C PRO A 26 9.42 -11.06 17.01
N LEU A 27 10.00 -11.07 15.81
CA LEU A 27 9.43 -11.76 14.64
C LEU A 27 9.28 -13.26 14.84
N GLU A 28 9.97 -13.85 15.81
CA GLU A 28 9.80 -15.22 16.27
C GLU A 28 8.32 -15.61 16.46
N THR A 29 7.50 -14.70 16.99
CA THR A 29 6.06 -14.92 17.20
C THR A 29 5.30 -15.25 15.90
N LEU A 30 5.73 -14.65 14.79
CA LEU A 30 5.21 -14.91 13.46
C LEU A 30 5.90 -16.14 12.84
N PHE A 31 7.24 -16.21 12.94
CA PHE A 31 8.06 -17.22 12.27
C PHE A 31 7.78 -18.64 12.77
N ARG A 32 7.46 -18.81 14.07
CA ARG A 32 7.09 -20.11 14.66
C ARG A 32 5.91 -20.81 13.98
N ARG A 33 5.07 -20.08 13.23
CA ARG A 33 3.92 -20.65 12.51
C ARG A 33 4.32 -21.31 11.19
N PHE A 34 5.37 -20.82 10.54
CA PHE A 34 5.75 -21.24 9.18
C PHE A 34 6.30 -22.66 9.06
N PRO A 35 7.05 -23.24 10.01
CA PRO A 35 7.49 -24.64 9.91
C PRO A 35 6.34 -25.63 9.70
N ARG A 36 5.20 -25.40 10.36
CA ARG A 36 4.00 -26.22 10.18
C ARG A 36 3.37 -26.00 8.80
N VAL A 37 3.20 -24.74 8.40
CA VAL A 37 2.62 -24.39 7.10
C VAL A 37 3.44 -24.97 5.95
N VAL A 38 4.76 -24.81 5.96
CA VAL A 38 5.65 -25.33 4.91
C VAL A 38 5.57 -26.84 4.85
N ARG A 39 5.53 -27.53 5.99
CA ARG A 39 5.34 -28.99 6.05
C ARG A 39 4.02 -29.41 5.41
N ASP A 40 2.92 -28.76 5.76
CA ASP A 40 1.59 -29.07 5.23
C ASP A 40 1.52 -28.84 3.71
N LEU A 41 2.10 -27.74 3.21
CA LEU A 41 2.20 -27.44 1.78
C LEU A 41 3.12 -28.43 1.04
N ALA A 42 4.27 -28.80 1.63
CA ALA A 42 5.19 -29.76 1.04
C ALA A 42 4.54 -31.15 0.85
N ILE A 43 3.75 -31.60 1.83
CA ILE A 43 2.97 -32.85 1.73
C ILE A 43 1.94 -32.75 0.61
N LYS A 44 1.16 -31.66 0.57
CA LYS A 44 0.12 -31.44 -0.45
C LYS A 44 0.70 -31.42 -1.86
N SER A 45 1.84 -30.74 -2.04
CA SER A 45 2.52 -30.58 -3.32
C SER A 45 3.49 -31.73 -3.64
N ARG A 46 3.59 -32.75 -2.77
CA ARG A 46 4.48 -33.92 -2.89
C ARG A 46 5.95 -33.56 -3.13
N LYS A 47 6.44 -32.51 -2.46
CA LYS A 47 7.83 -32.03 -2.53
C LYS A 47 8.55 -32.27 -1.20
N ARG A 48 9.88 -32.37 -1.23
CA ARG A 48 10.72 -32.42 -0.03
C ARG A 48 11.33 -31.06 0.21
N ILE A 49 11.00 -30.42 1.33
CA ILE A 49 11.37 -29.03 1.60
C ILE A 49 11.85 -28.90 3.04
N ARG A 50 12.98 -28.23 3.23
CA ARG A 50 13.51 -27.78 4.52
C ARG A 50 13.33 -26.27 4.66
N LEU A 51 12.79 -25.84 5.79
CA LEU A 51 12.70 -24.42 6.15
C LEU A 51 13.84 -24.09 7.12
N GLU A 52 14.66 -23.12 6.76
CA GLU A 52 15.71 -22.56 7.59
C GLU A 52 15.30 -21.14 8.01
N ILE A 53 15.35 -20.86 9.30
CA ILE A 53 14.93 -19.56 9.87
C ILE A 53 16.14 -18.92 10.53
N SER A 54 16.38 -17.64 10.24
CA SER A 54 17.41 -16.84 10.88
C SER A 54 16.91 -15.45 11.23
N GLY A 55 17.49 -14.83 12.27
CA GLY A 55 17.13 -13.46 12.65
C GLY A 55 15.74 -13.31 13.28
N GLU A 56 15.17 -14.38 13.83
CA GLU A 56 13.84 -14.38 14.48
C GLU A 56 13.74 -13.45 15.70
N GLN A 57 14.88 -13.12 16.31
CA GLN A 57 15.00 -12.14 17.39
C GLN A 57 14.83 -10.69 16.94
N THR A 58 14.81 -10.41 15.63
CA THR A 58 14.60 -9.06 15.10
C THR A 58 13.22 -8.58 15.54
N GLU A 59 13.17 -7.43 16.21
CA GLU A 59 11.93 -6.87 16.74
C GLU A 59 11.25 -5.98 15.70
N LEU A 60 9.93 -6.00 15.69
CA LEU A 60 9.12 -5.15 14.84
C LEU A 60 7.88 -4.73 15.60
N ASP A 61 7.29 -3.63 15.17
CA ASP A 61 6.00 -3.18 15.68
C ASP A 61 4.94 -4.28 15.62
N ARG A 62 4.22 -4.52 16.71
CA ARG A 62 3.13 -5.51 16.74
C ARG A 62 2.14 -5.38 15.57
N LEU A 63 1.73 -4.15 15.23
CA LEU A 63 0.76 -3.94 14.15
C LEU A 63 1.38 -4.25 12.78
N LEU A 64 2.66 -3.91 12.58
CA LEU A 64 3.36 -4.28 11.36
C LEU A 64 3.51 -5.80 11.24
N ILE A 65 3.80 -6.52 12.33
CA ILE A 65 3.84 -7.99 12.35
C ILE A 65 2.51 -8.59 11.89
N GLU A 66 1.38 -8.05 12.37
CA GLU A 66 0.04 -8.50 11.99
C GLU A 66 -0.24 -8.27 10.49
N GLU A 67 0.17 -7.11 9.94
CA GLU A 67 -0.03 -6.77 8.53
C GLU A 67 0.85 -7.61 7.58
N ILE A 68 2.13 -7.84 7.92
CA ILE A 68 3.07 -8.58 7.05
C ILE A 68 2.86 -10.10 7.08
N ALA A 69 2.09 -10.62 8.03
CA ALA A 69 1.87 -12.06 8.19
C ALA A 69 1.28 -12.70 6.92
N ASN A 70 0.31 -12.03 6.30
CA ASN A 70 -0.34 -12.50 5.08
C ASN A 70 0.58 -12.41 3.84
N PRO A 71 1.25 -11.26 3.56
CA PRO A 71 2.34 -11.15 2.59
C PRO A 71 3.36 -12.29 2.66
N LEU A 72 3.93 -12.55 3.84
CA LEU A 72 4.96 -13.58 4.02
C LEU A 72 4.42 -14.98 3.77
N LEU A 73 3.21 -15.29 4.25
CA LEU A 73 2.55 -16.57 3.98
C LEU A 73 2.37 -16.80 2.47
N HIS A 74 1.99 -15.76 1.73
CA HIS A 74 1.80 -15.85 0.29
C HIS A 74 3.12 -16.09 -0.44
N ILE A 75 4.18 -15.38 -0.07
CA ILE A 75 5.51 -15.56 -0.66
C ILE A 75 6.05 -16.97 -0.39
N ILE A 76 5.91 -17.47 0.85
CA ILE A 76 6.30 -18.84 1.20
C ILE A 76 5.50 -19.87 0.39
N ARG A 77 4.19 -19.64 0.18
CA ARG A 77 3.38 -20.52 -0.67
C ARG A 77 3.89 -20.53 -2.10
N ASN A 78 4.21 -19.38 -2.69
CA ASN A 78 4.76 -19.31 -4.05
C ASN A 78 6.10 -20.03 -4.17
N ALA A 79 6.97 -19.91 -3.16
CA ALA A 79 8.21 -20.66 -3.09
C ALA A 79 7.95 -22.17 -3.08
N VAL A 80 6.97 -22.66 -2.31
CA VAL A 80 6.64 -24.10 -2.27
C VAL A 80 5.96 -24.58 -3.56
N ASP A 81 4.97 -23.86 -4.07
CA ASP A 81 4.14 -24.31 -5.19
C ASP A 81 4.83 -24.14 -6.54
N HIS A 82 5.51 -23.02 -6.76
CA HIS A 82 6.11 -22.66 -8.05
C HIS A 82 7.65 -22.61 -8.02
N GLY A 83 8.25 -22.20 -6.91
CA GLY A 83 9.71 -22.10 -6.76
C GLY A 83 10.41 -23.46 -6.76
N ILE A 84 10.18 -24.25 -5.71
CA ILE A 84 10.81 -25.55 -5.50
C ILE A 84 10.28 -26.57 -6.52
N GLU A 85 11.18 -27.27 -7.20
CA GLU A 85 10.84 -28.32 -8.17
C GLU A 85 10.57 -29.67 -7.48
N PRO A 86 9.81 -30.58 -8.13
CA PRO A 86 9.72 -31.97 -7.69
C PRO A 86 11.09 -32.65 -7.60
N VAL A 87 11.18 -33.69 -6.76
CA VAL A 87 12.45 -34.38 -6.45
C VAL A 87 13.12 -34.89 -7.73
N GLU A 88 12.34 -35.42 -8.66
CA GLU A 88 12.82 -35.96 -9.94
C GLU A 88 13.43 -34.87 -10.83
N GLU A 89 12.82 -33.68 -10.88
CA GLU A 89 13.34 -32.53 -11.64
C GLU A 89 14.62 -31.96 -11.01
N ARG A 90 14.69 -31.93 -9.67
CA ARG A 90 15.89 -31.45 -8.95
C ARG A 90 17.09 -32.33 -9.20
N ILE A 91 16.93 -33.65 -9.11
CA ILE A 91 18.01 -34.61 -9.38
C ILE A 91 18.50 -34.49 -10.83
N LYS A 92 17.58 -34.35 -11.81
CA LYS A 92 17.95 -34.13 -13.22
C LYS A 92 18.74 -32.84 -13.43
N SER A 93 18.47 -31.82 -12.63
CA SER A 93 19.14 -30.53 -12.68
C SER A 93 20.41 -30.47 -11.81
N GLY A 94 20.83 -31.59 -11.21
CA GLY A 94 22.03 -31.67 -10.35
C GLY A 94 21.86 -31.06 -8.96
N LYS A 95 20.62 -30.78 -8.53
CA LYS A 95 20.31 -30.14 -7.25
C LYS A 95 20.00 -31.18 -6.16
N PRO A 96 20.19 -30.85 -4.87
CA PRO A 96 19.80 -31.73 -3.78
C PRO A 96 18.31 -32.12 -3.86
N PRO A 97 17.94 -33.36 -3.49
CA PRO A 97 16.55 -33.83 -3.57
C PRO A 97 15.61 -33.09 -2.60
N GLU A 98 16.15 -32.53 -1.51
CA GLU A 98 15.44 -31.66 -0.58
C GLU A 98 15.71 -30.19 -0.97
N GLY A 99 14.65 -29.45 -1.28
CA GLY A 99 14.71 -28.01 -1.52
C GLY A 99 14.81 -27.24 -0.21
N THR A 100 15.42 -26.06 -0.25
CA THR A 100 15.61 -25.21 0.93
C THR A 100 14.91 -23.88 0.74
N ILE A 101 14.10 -23.50 1.72
CA ILE A 101 13.54 -22.16 1.86
C ILE A 101 14.20 -21.52 3.08
N HIS A 102 14.85 -20.39 2.89
CA HIS A 102 15.49 -19.61 3.93
C HIS A 102 14.66 -18.35 4.22
N LEU A 103 14.10 -18.27 5.43
CA LEU A 103 13.39 -17.11 5.96
C LEU A 103 14.32 -16.36 6.91
N SER A 104 14.60 -15.10 6.61
CA SER A 104 15.52 -14.30 7.42
C SER A 104 14.96 -12.92 7.72
N ALA A 105 15.34 -12.36 8.87
CA ALA A 105 15.08 -10.97 9.20
C ALA A 105 16.35 -10.29 9.74
N ARG A 106 16.52 -9.01 9.42
CA ARG A 106 17.59 -8.17 9.97
C ARG A 106 17.19 -6.69 9.95
N TYR A 107 17.83 -5.90 10.80
CA TYR A 107 17.78 -4.45 10.70
C TYR A 107 18.76 -3.92 9.66
N GLU A 108 18.33 -2.93 8.90
CA GLU A 108 19.16 -2.14 8.01
C GLU A 108 18.70 -0.69 8.14
N GLU A 109 19.51 0.13 8.80
CA GLU A 109 19.21 1.54 9.08
C GLU A 109 17.85 1.77 9.77
N SER A 110 16.86 2.29 9.04
CA SER A 110 15.50 2.60 9.52
C SER A 110 14.45 1.56 9.10
N TYR A 111 14.89 0.46 8.49
CA TYR A 111 14.02 -0.60 7.97
C TYR A 111 14.36 -1.94 8.60
N THR A 112 13.32 -2.76 8.75
CA THR A 112 13.46 -4.19 8.96
C THR A 112 13.36 -4.88 7.60
N LEU A 113 14.43 -5.57 7.22
CA LEU A 113 14.47 -6.39 6.03
C LEU A 113 14.07 -7.80 6.38
N ILE A 114 13.05 -8.30 5.70
CA ILE A 114 12.60 -9.68 5.81
C ILE A 114 12.76 -10.31 4.44
N SER A 115 13.57 -11.35 4.35
CA SER A 115 13.85 -12.06 3.10
C SER A 115 13.31 -13.49 3.14
N VAL A 116 12.66 -13.89 2.05
CA VAL A 116 12.29 -15.28 1.77
C VAL A 116 13.03 -15.70 0.51
N ARG A 117 13.99 -16.61 0.68
CA ARG A 117 14.81 -17.15 -0.42
C ARG A 117 14.55 -18.63 -0.61
N ASP A 118 14.34 -19.06 -1.84
CA ASP A 118 14.31 -20.47 -2.22
C ASP A 118 15.48 -20.82 -3.15
N ASP A 119 15.90 -22.08 -3.11
CA ASP A 119 16.88 -22.65 -4.04
C ASP A 119 16.19 -23.35 -5.22
N GLY A 120 15.04 -22.84 -5.65
CA GLY A 120 14.19 -23.43 -6.68
C GLY A 120 14.61 -23.11 -8.11
N ARG A 121 13.68 -23.24 -9.05
CA ARG A 121 13.94 -23.10 -10.49
C ARG A 121 14.25 -21.67 -10.94
N GLY A 122 14.14 -20.69 -10.05
CA GLY A 122 14.20 -19.28 -10.40
C GLY A 122 13.00 -18.83 -11.23
N ILE A 123 13.01 -17.56 -11.60
CA ILE A 123 11.99 -16.91 -12.40
C ILE A 123 12.49 -16.82 -13.84
N ASP A 124 11.70 -17.35 -14.79
CA ASP A 124 11.99 -17.30 -16.22
C ASP A 124 11.45 -15.98 -16.84
N PRO A 125 12.32 -15.02 -17.22
CA PRO A 125 11.91 -13.74 -17.77
C PRO A 125 11.14 -13.89 -19.08
N VAL A 126 11.47 -14.90 -19.89
CA VAL A 126 10.83 -15.13 -21.20
C VAL A 126 9.37 -15.56 -21.00
N LYS A 127 9.11 -16.43 -20.01
CA LYS A 127 7.74 -16.84 -19.65
C LYS A 127 6.92 -15.68 -19.10
N ILE A 128 7.53 -14.81 -18.32
CA ILE A 128 6.84 -13.62 -17.79
C ILE A 128 6.43 -12.69 -18.92
N VAL A 129 7.36 -12.34 -19.81
CA VAL A 129 7.09 -11.43 -20.93
C VAL A 129 6.02 -11.99 -21.84
N SER A 130 6.11 -13.28 -22.19
CA SER A 130 5.12 -13.93 -23.04
C SER A 130 3.73 -13.99 -22.39
N ALA A 131 3.66 -14.26 -21.07
CA ALA A 131 2.40 -14.21 -20.32
C ALA A 131 1.82 -12.79 -20.27
N ALA A 132 2.65 -11.77 -20.05
CA ALA A 132 2.24 -10.37 -20.01
C ALA A 132 1.74 -9.86 -21.37
N LEU A 133 2.40 -10.26 -22.47
CA LEU A 133 1.96 -9.95 -23.83
C LEU A 133 0.64 -10.65 -24.19
N THR A 134 0.50 -11.94 -23.85
CA THR A 134 -0.71 -12.72 -24.14
C THR A 134 -1.93 -12.15 -23.41
N LYS A 135 -1.73 -11.64 -22.18
CA LYS A 135 -2.77 -10.98 -21.39
C LYS A 135 -2.96 -9.50 -21.74
N GLY A 136 -2.22 -8.95 -22.71
CA GLY A 136 -2.32 -7.55 -23.12
C GLY A 136 -1.88 -6.53 -22.06
N LEU A 137 -1.08 -6.95 -21.07
CA LEU A 137 -0.63 -6.10 -19.97
C LEU A 137 0.55 -5.20 -20.37
N ILE A 138 1.31 -5.60 -21.40
CA ILE A 138 2.41 -4.82 -21.97
C ILE A 138 2.35 -4.88 -23.51
N SER A 139 2.94 -3.88 -24.17
CA SER A 139 3.12 -3.90 -25.64
C SER A 139 4.44 -4.57 -26.03
N GLN A 140 4.53 -5.03 -27.28
CA GLN A 140 5.77 -5.61 -27.82
C GLN A 140 6.95 -4.62 -27.78
N ASP A 141 6.68 -3.34 -28.06
CA ASP A 141 7.69 -2.28 -27.99
C ASP A 141 8.19 -2.04 -26.57
N MET A 142 7.32 -2.16 -25.57
CA MET A 142 7.70 -2.09 -24.17
C MET A 142 8.54 -3.30 -23.79
N ALA A 143 8.12 -4.51 -24.16
CA ALA A 143 8.83 -5.76 -23.87
C ALA A 143 10.29 -5.74 -24.37
N ASN A 144 10.55 -5.16 -25.55
CA ASN A 144 11.89 -5.08 -26.12
C ASN A 144 12.83 -4.09 -25.40
N LYS A 145 12.28 -3.18 -24.59
CA LYS A 145 13.05 -2.13 -23.88
C LYS A 145 13.34 -2.48 -22.42
N LEU A 146 12.69 -3.51 -21.87
CA LEU A 146 12.83 -3.86 -20.46
C LEU A 146 14.22 -4.43 -20.18
N SER A 147 14.83 -3.94 -19.11
CA SER A 147 15.97 -4.59 -18.47
C SER A 147 15.54 -5.90 -17.80
N ARG A 148 16.51 -6.71 -17.38
CA ARG A 148 16.24 -7.97 -16.67
C ARG A 148 15.45 -7.74 -15.38
N ASP A 149 15.81 -6.73 -14.59
CA ASP A 149 15.16 -6.45 -13.31
C ASP A 149 13.73 -5.92 -13.51
N GLU A 150 13.52 -5.04 -14.50
CA GLU A 150 12.19 -4.58 -14.87
C GLU A 150 11.31 -5.72 -15.39
N THR A 151 11.91 -6.67 -16.13
CA THR A 151 11.20 -7.86 -16.61
C THR A 151 10.74 -8.73 -15.46
N ILE A 152 11.58 -8.99 -14.47
CA ILE A 152 11.19 -9.75 -13.27
C ILE A 152 10.12 -8.96 -12.49
N GLY A 153 10.21 -7.63 -12.45
CA GLY A 153 9.22 -6.76 -11.82
C GLY A 153 7.80 -6.88 -12.41
N LEU A 154 7.64 -7.40 -13.63
CA LEU A 154 6.32 -7.64 -14.22
C LEU A 154 5.49 -8.64 -13.41
N ILE A 155 6.09 -9.49 -12.57
CA ILE A 155 5.34 -10.42 -11.68
C ILE A 155 4.36 -9.71 -10.74
N PHE A 156 4.56 -8.40 -10.52
CA PHE A 156 3.69 -7.56 -9.70
C PHE A 156 2.55 -6.91 -10.49
N LEU A 157 2.44 -7.15 -11.80
CA LEU A 157 1.35 -6.60 -12.60
C LEU A 157 0.02 -7.28 -12.22
N PRO A 158 -1.05 -6.49 -11.99
CA PRO A 158 -2.38 -7.03 -11.73
C PRO A 158 -2.80 -7.97 -12.86
N GLY A 159 -3.37 -9.12 -12.49
CA GLY A 159 -3.87 -10.10 -13.46
C GLY A 159 -2.80 -10.94 -14.16
N LEU A 160 -1.50 -10.74 -13.92
CA LEU A 160 -0.47 -11.60 -14.50
C LEU A 160 -0.47 -13.00 -13.86
N SER A 161 -0.80 -13.11 -12.58
CA SER A 161 -0.87 -14.39 -11.84
C SER A 161 -1.63 -15.45 -12.64
N THR A 162 -1.04 -16.64 -12.72
CA THR A 162 -1.44 -17.75 -13.61
C THR A 162 -2.44 -18.72 -12.99
N SER A 163 -2.92 -18.46 -11.79
CA SER A 163 -3.81 -19.38 -11.08
C SER A 163 -5.27 -19.13 -11.47
N ASP A 164 -5.76 -19.87 -12.46
CA ASP A 164 -7.21 -20.03 -12.75
C ASP A 164 -7.95 -20.78 -11.62
N GLU A 165 -7.23 -21.30 -10.62
CA GLU A 165 -7.81 -21.94 -9.44
C GLU A 165 -7.93 -20.95 -8.26
N VAL A 166 -9.17 -20.50 -8.03
CA VAL A 166 -9.60 -19.93 -6.75
C VAL A 166 -9.45 -21.03 -5.69
N THR A 167 -8.31 -21.09 -5.01
CA THR A 167 -8.10 -22.07 -3.93
C THR A 167 -8.90 -21.66 -2.68
N ASP A 168 -9.69 -22.61 -2.18
CA ASP A 168 -10.81 -22.54 -1.22
C ASP A 168 -10.55 -21.98 0.21
N ILE A 169 -9.48 -21.21 0.45
CA ILE A 169 -9.15 -20.77 1.83
C ILE A 169 -9.06 -19.24 1.98
N SER A 170 -9.24 -18.44 0.93
CA SER A 170 -9.24 -16.96 1.10
C SER A 170 -10.11 -16.15 0.13
N GLY A 171 -10.94 -16.77 -0.71
CA GLY A 171 -12.03 -16.11 -1.44
C GLY A 171 -11.67 -14.97 -2.40
N ARG A 172 -10.39 -14.65 -2.62
CA ARG A 172 -9.91 -13.68 -3.60
C ARG A 172 -8.57 -14.20 -4.10
N GLY A 173 -8.40 -14.35 -5.42
CA GLY A 173 -7.11 -14.69 -6.00
C GLY A 173 -6.07 -13.68 -5.54
N VAL A 174 -5.20 -14.07 -4.62
CA VAL A 174 -4.14 -13.20 -4.10
C VAL A 174 -2.95 -13.37 -5.03
N GLY A 175 -2.66 -12.36 -5.84
CA GLY A 175 -1.41 -12.29 -6.60
C GLY A 175 -0.33 -11.53 -5.82
N LEU A 176 0.89 -11.53 -6.38
CA LEU A 176 2.00 -10.73 -5.87
C LEU A 176 1.74 -9.21 -5.96
N ASP A 177 0.81 -8.79 -6.82
CA ASP A 177 0.31 -7.42 -6.91
C ASP A 177 -0.37 -6.96 -5.61
N VAL A 178 -1.21 -7.81 -5.02
CA VAL A 178 -1.88 -7.53 -3.73
C VAL A 178 -0.86 -7.45 -2.61
N VAL A 179 0.16 -8.31 -2.63
CA VAL A 179 1.25 -8.28 -1.64
C VAL A 179 2.04 -6.98 -1.73
N LYS A 180 2.41 -6.56 -2.94
CA LYS A 180 3.12 -5.30 -3.18
C LYS A 180 2.30 -4.10 -2.71
N LYS A 181 1.02 -4.02 -3.10
CA LYS A 181 0.12 -2.93 -2.70
C LYS A 181 -0.05 -2.85 -1.18
N ASN A 182 -0.19 -3.99 -0.50
CA ASN A 182 -0.28 -4.01 0.97
C ASN A 182 1.00 -3.47 1.62
N LEU A 183 2.19 -3.84 1.12
CA LEU A 183 3.44 -3.30 1.64
C LEU A 183 3.62 -1.81 1.37
N GLU A 184 3.20 -1.32 0.19
CA GLU A 184 3.24 0.11 -0.16
C GLU A 184 2.37 0.95 0.80
N THR A 185 1.19 0.44 1.23
CA THR A 185 0.36 1.14 2.23
C THR A 185 1.01 1.26 3.60
N LEU A 186 2.03 0.45 3.88
CA LEU A 186 2.81 0.51 5.12
C LEU A 186 4.10 1.33 4.95
N ASN A 187 4.25 2.07 3.85
CA ASN A 187 5.51 2.72 3.45
C ASN A 187 6.68 1.72 3.31
N GLY A 188 6.36 0.45 3.04
CA GLY A 188 7.31 -0.59 2.75
C GLY A 188 7.53 -0.77 1.25
N THR A 189 8.53 -1.57 0.89
CA THR A 189 8.81 -1.96 -0.50
C THR A 189 9.01 -3.46 -0.60
N LEU A 190 8.75 -4.00 -1.79
CA LEU A 190 8.99 -5.39 -2.13
C LEU A 190 9.94 -5.45 -3.33
N GLU A 191 11.07 -6.10 -3.15
CA GLU A 191 12.03 -6.39 -4.21
C GLU A 191 12.08 -7.90 -4.46
N VAL A 192 12.40 -8.28 -5.69
CA VAL A 192 12.59 -9.67 -6.10
C VAL A 192 13.94 -9.79 -6.80
N LYS A 193 14.73 -10.76 -6.40
CA LYS A 193 15.97 -11.16 -7.07
C LYS A 193 15.82 -12.60 -7.51
N SER A 194 16.19 -12.91 -8.75
CA SER A 194 16.06 -14.28 -9.22
C SER A 194 17.06 -14.63 -10.32
N GLU A 195 17.51 -15.87 -10.25
CA GLU A 195 18.39 -16.48 -11.24
C GLU A 195 17.87 -17.86 -11.61
N ILE A 196 17.66 -18.07 -12.91
CA ILE A 196 17.08 -19.29 -13.47
C ILE A 196 17.95 -20.49 -13.08
N GLY A 197 17.30 -21.53 -12.56
CA GLY A 197 17.90 -22.76 -12.09
C GLY A 197 18.57 -22.66 -10.71
N VAL A 198 18.77 -21.45 -10.19
CA VAL A 198 19.56 -21.20 -8.98
C VAL A 198 18.68 -20.84 -7.79
N MET A 199 17.98 -19.71 -7.84
CA MET A 199 17.25 -19.18 -6.68
C MET A 199 16.22 -18.11 -7.03
N THR A 200 15.28 -17.90 -6.11
CA THR A 200 14.45 -16.69 -6.05
C THR A 200 14.50 -16.15 -4.63
N GLU A 201 14.63 -14.84 -4.49
CA GLU A 201 14.64 -14.14 -3.21
C GLU A 201 13.67 -12.96 -3.27
N PHE A 202 12.68 -12.97 -2.38
CA PHE A 202 11.80 -11.82 -2.13
C PHE A 202 12.30 -11.07 -0.90
N ILE A 203 12.51 -9.77 -1.03
CA ILE A 203 13.01 -8.90 0.03
C ILE A 203 11.94 -7.86 0.35
N LEU A 204 11.35 -7.98 1.53
CA LEU A 204 10.41 -7.02 2.09
C LEU A 204 11.22 -6.01 2.90
N ARG A 205 11.13 -4.72 2.55
CA ARG A 205 11.63 -3.63 3.39
C ARG A 205 10.45 -2.99 4.08
N VAL A 206 10.38 -3.09 5.39
CA VAL A 206 9.28 -2.56 6.19
C VAL A 206 9.86 -1.55 7.16
N PRO A 207 9.28 -0.34 7.31
CA PRO A 207 9.79 0.61 8.30
C PRO A 207 9.68 0.02 9.72
N LEU A 208 10.53 0.47 10.63
CA LEU A 208 10.51 0.03 12.03
C LEU A 208 9.17 0.34 12.73
N THR A 209 8.49 1.39 12.27
CA THR A 209 7.31 1.96 12.90
C THR A 209 6.24 2.22 11.85
N LEU A 210 4.96 2.08 12.21
CA LEU A 210 3.89 2.64 11.39
C LEU A 210 4.14 4.14 11.16
N ALA A 211 4.00 4.57 9.91
CA ALA A 211 4.26 5.95 9.53
C ALA A 211 3.33 6.89 10.28
N ILE A 212 3.92 7.74 11.14
CA ILE A 212 3.25 8.90 11.70
C ILE A 212 3.26 9.96 10.61
N VAL A 213 2.08 10.39 10.18
CA VAL A 213 1.92 11.46 9.20
C VAL A 213 1.31 12.66 9.88
N LYS A 214 1.89 13.84 9.64
CA LYS A 214 1.28 15.11 10.05
C LYS A 214 0.14 15.43 9.11
N CYS A 215 -1.05 15.58 9.66
CA CYS A 215 -2.26 15.89 8.91
C CYS A 215 -2.96 17.12 9.46
N LEU A 216 -3.66 17.84 8.60
CA LEU A 216 -4.70 18.78 8.98
C LEU A 216 -6.01 18.00 9.16
N LEU A 217 -6.57 18.03 10.36
CA LEU A 217 -7.89 17.50 10.63
C LEU A 217 -8.95 18.51 10.19
N VAL A 218 -9.92 18.03 9.42
CA VAL A 218 -11.03 18.81 8.87
C VAL A 218 -12.34 18.14 9.21
N ASP A 219 -13.39 18.94 9.39
CA ASP A 219 -14.75 18.43 9.51
C ASP A 219 -15.45 18.50 8.14
N VAL A 220 -16.15 17.42 7.80
CA VAL A 220 -17.02 17.34 6.64
C VAL A 220 -18.30 16.64 7.09
N ASN A 221 -19.41 17.36 7.07
CA ASN A 221 -20.73 16.88 7.44
C ASN A 221 -20.77 16.21 8.84
N GLY A 222 -20.06 16.77 9.82
CA GLY A 222 -19.99 16.28 11.20
C GLY A 222 -19.07 15.07 11.40
N SER A 223 -18.29 14.68 10.38
CA SER A 223 -17.29 13.63 10.48
C SER A 223 -15.89 14.18 10.25
N SER A 224 -14.91 13.63 10.99
CA SER A 224 -13.53 14.10 10.95
C SER A 224 -12.69 13.34 9.90
N TYR A 225 -12.04 14.10 9.03
CA TYR A 225 -11.11 13.61 8.01
C TYR A 225 -9.72 14.22 8.23
N ALA A 226 -8.68 13.55 7.71
CA ALA A 226 -7.30 13.98 7.82
C ALA A 226 -6.69 14.18 6.43
N ILE A 227 -6.19 15.39 6.17
CA ILE A 227 -5.48 15.72 4.93
C ILE A 227 -3.98 15.80 5.24
N PRO A 228 -3.12 14.98 4.59
CA PRO A 228 -1.68 15.04 4.81
C PRO A 228 -1.11 16.45 4.54
N LEU A 229 -0.34 17.01 5.50
CA LEU A 229 0.17 18.38 5.38
C LEU A 229 1.10 18.59 4.20
N ASN A 230 1.84 17.56 3.78
CA ASN A 230 2.69 17.58 2.59
C ASN A 230 1.90 17.78 1.28
N ASN A 231 0.60 17.51 1.28
CA ASN A 231 -0.29 17.78 0.17
C ASN A 231 -0.99 19.14 0.27
N ILE A 232 -0.87 19.88 1.38
CA ILE A 232 -1.56 21.16 1.56
C ILE A 232 -0.61 22.30 1.20
N ARG A 233 -1.08 23.21 0.34
CA ARG A 233 -0.37 24.44 -0.03
C ARG A 233 -0.73 25.58 0.92
N GLU A 234 -2.02 25.85 1.08
CA GLU A 234 -2.55 26.88 1.97
C GLU A 234 -4.01 26.60 2.31
N VAL A 235 -4.50 27.22 3.38
CA VAL A 235 -5.91 27.16 3.80
C VAL A 235 -6.48 28.57 3.79
N ILE A 236 -7.66 28.74 3.21
CA ILE A 236 -8.36 30.02 3.11
C ILE A 236 -9.78 29.89 3.64
N ARG A 237 -10.33 31.01 4.09
CA ARG A 237 -11.78 31.13 4.28
C ARG A 237 -12.42 31.41 2.94
N ILE A 238 -13.56 30.77 2.71
CA ILE A 238 -14.32 30.88 1.46
C ILE A 238 -15.68 31.53 1.73
N SER A 239 -16.18 32.24 0.74
CA SER A 239 -17.56 32.72 0.65
C SER A 239 -18.19 32.18 -0.63
N GLU A 240 -19.52 32.04 -0.66
CA GLU A 240 -20.22 31.54 -1.86
C GLU A 240 -19.96 32.39 -3.12
N SER A 241 -19.60 33.67 -2.94
CA SER A 241 -19.21 34.59 -4.00
C SER A 241 -17.87 34.27 -4.66
N ASP A 242 -17.05 33.41 -4.07
CA ASP A 242 -15.70 33.11 -4.56
C ASP A 242 -15.70 32.05 -5.67
N PHE A 243 -16.87 31.47 -5.97
CA PHE A 243 -17.02 30.36 -6.89
C PHE A 243 -17.61 30.79 -8.24
N HIS A 244 -16.98 30.30 -9.31
CA HIS A 244 -17.41 30.51 -10.68
C HIS A 244 -17.54 29.18 -11.42
N TYR A 245 -18.57 29.05 -12.25
CA TYR A 245 -18.76 27.87 -13.09
C TYR A 245 -18.08 28.05 -14.44
N VAL A 246 -17.17 27.13 -14.77
CA VAL A 246 -16.48 27.06 -16.06
C VAL A 246 -16.72 25.67 -16.62
N TRP A 247 -17.37 25.56 -17.78
CA TRP A 247 -17.70 24.29 -18.45
C TRP A 247 -18.36 23.23 -17.54
N ARG A 248 -19.32 23.68 -16.70
CA ARG A 248 -20.08 22.89 -15.69
C ARG A 248 -19.34 22.52 -14.40
N TYR A 249 -18.08 22.92 -14.25
CA TYR A 249 -17.30 22.67 -13.05
C TYR A 249 -17.06 23.94 -12.25
N GLU A 250 -17.14 23.80 -10.94
CA GLU A 250 -16.91 24.88 -9.99
C GLU A 250 -15.40 25.16 -9.89
N HIS A 251 -15.04 26.43 -10.00
CA HIS A 251 -13.68 26.92 -9.87
C HIS A 251 -13.63 28.10 -8.92
N ALA A 252 -12.51 28.26 -8.21
CA ALA A 252 -12.24 29.39 -7.34
C ALA A 252 -11.04 30.18 -7.87
N LEU A 253 -11.13 31.51 -7.88
CA LEU A 253 -10.02 32.38 -8.23
C LEU A 253 -9.25 32.77 -6.98
N VAL A 254 -8.10 32.13 -6.75
CA VAL A 254 -7.25 32.41 -5.58
C VAL A 254 -5.99 33.13 -6.04
N ARG A 255 -5.84 34.40 -5.65
CA ARG A 255 -4.66 35.24 -5.98
C ARG A 255 -4.31 35.25 -7.47
N GLY A 256 -5.31 35.21 -8.35
CA GLY A 256 -5.13 35.22 -9.81
C GLY A 256 -4.94 33.84 -10.45
N GLU A 257 -4.93 32.77 -9.66
CA GLU A 257 -4.90 31.39 -10.13
C GLU A 257 -6.30 30.77 -10.08
N LEU A 258 -6.73 30.15 -11.19
CA LEU A 258 -8.02 29.48 -11.29
C LEU A 258 -7.86 28.02 -10.87
N LEU A 259 -8.42 27.66 -9.72
CA LEU A 259 -8.33 26.32 -9.18
C LEU A 259 -9.66 25.58 -9.29
N PRO A 260 -9.68 24.30 -9.72
CA PRO A 260 -10.88 23.49 -9.67
C PRO A 260 -11.29 23.26 -8.20
N VAL A 261 -12.60 23.30 -7.94
CA VAL A 261 -13.17 23.18 -6.60
C VAL A 261 -13.80 21.81 -6.45
N LEU A 262 -13.35 21.10 -5.42
CA LEU A 262 -13.78 19.76 -5.07
C LEU A 262 -14.43 19.82 -3.69
N ARG A 263 -15.75 19.70 -3.64
CA ARG A 263 -16.50 19.67 -2.38
C ARG A 263 -16.40 18.28 -1.77
N LEU A 264 -15.74 18.17 -0.62
CA LEU A 264 -15.58 16.86 0.03
C LEU A 264 -16.93 16.27 0.46
N SER A 265 -17.91 17.11 0.81
CA SER A 265 -19.29 16.68 1.08
C SER A 265 -19.91 15.92 -0.11
N ARG A 266 -19.72 16.41 -1.34
CA ARG A 266 -20.21 15.75 -2.56
C ARG A 266 -19.47 14.45 -2.82
N ILE A 267 -18.14 14.47 -2.67
CA ILE A 267 -17.30 13.31 -2.96
C ILE A 267 -17.55 12.17 -1.96
N LEU A 268 -17.69 12.48 -0.67
CA LEU A 268 -17.72 11.49 0.41
C LEU A 268 -19.16 11.08 0.80
N TYR A 269 -20.15 11.95 0.57
CA TYR A 269 -21.54 11.73 0.99
C TYR A 269 -22.58 11.87 -0.12
N ASP A 270 -22.18 12.20 -1.36
CA ASP A 270 -23.10 12.54 -2.45
C ASP A 270 -24.15 13.58 -2.02
N SER A 271 -23.69 14.60 -1.30
CA SER A 271 -24.54 15.67 -0.77
C SER A 271 -23.85 17.03 -0.89
N ASP A 272 -24.63 18.10 -1.01
CA ASP A 272 -24.07 19.46 -1.06
C ASP A 272 -23.46 19.92 0.27
N GLY A 273 -23.60 19.13 1.34
CA GLY A 273 -23.22 19.52 2.70
C GLY A 273 -24.19 20.54 3.28
N THR A 274 -24.03 20.87 4.56
CA THR A 274 -24.89 21.84 5.25
C THR A 274 -24.18 23.17 5.53
N ARG A 275 -22.84 23.17 5.53
CA ARG A 275 -21.99 24.32 5.84
C ARG A 275 -20.68 24.20 5.08
N SER A 276 -20.15 25.29 4.53
CA SER A 276 -18.84 25.30 3.88
C SER A 276 -18.14 26.61 4.22
N GLU A 277 -17.18 26.57 5.13
CA GLU A 277 -16.53 27.78 5.66
C GLU A 277 -15.07 27.92 5.18
N PHE A 278 -14.42 26.80 4.84
CA PHE A 278 -12.99 26.79 4.51
C PHE A 278 -12.69 26.06 3.19
N GLY A 279 -11.67 26.58 2.49
CA GLY A 279 -11.04 25.99 1.32
C GLY A 279 -9.61 25.58 1.64
N VAL A 280 -9.28 24.30 1.50
CA VAL A 280 -7.94 23.74 1.65
C VAL A 280 -7.36 23.52 0.26
N ILE A 281 -6.35 24.31 -0.11
CA ILE A 281 -5.68 24.18 -1.42
C ILE A 281 -4.68 23.05 -1.33
N VAL A 282 -4.89 22.02 -2.15
CA VAL A 282 -4.10 20.80 -2.14
C VAL A 282 -3.36 20.59 -3.46
N GLN A 283 -2.24 19.86 -3.41
CA GLN A 283 -1.41 19.52 -4.55
C GLN A 283 -0.96 18.05 -4.52
N GLY A 284 -0.93 17.42 -5.68
CA GLY A 284 -0.50 16.04 -5.85
C GLY A 284 -0.33 15.68 -7.33
N LEU A 285 0.72 14.92 -7.67
CA LEU A 285 1.00 14.45 -9.04
C LEU A 285 0.99 15.58 -10.11
N GLY A 286 1.50 16.76 -9.77
CA GLY A 286 1.55 17.92 -10.66
C GLY A 286 0.21 18.62 -10.89
N ARG A 287 -0.85 18.22 -10.17
CA ARG A 287 -2.19 18.83 -10.18
C ARG A 287 -2.46 19.58 -8.88
N GLN A 288 -3.38 20.53 -8.93
CA GLN A 288 -3.84 21.31 -7.78
C GLN A 288 -5.36 21.46 -7.81
N ALA A 289 -5.98 21.51 -6.63
CA ALA A 289 -7.40 21.79 -6.46
C ALA A 289 -7.67 22.42 -5.10
N MET A 290 -8.88 22.95 -4.92
CA MET A 290 -9.38 23.38 -3.63
C MET A 290 -10.36 22.36 -3.08
N PHE A 291 -10.07 21.80 -1.90
CA PHE A 291 -11.02 21.01 -1.13
C PHE A 291 -11.87 21.94 -0.27
N VAL A 292 -13.19 21.87 -0.43
CA VAL A 292 -14.13 22.61 0.41
C VAL A 292 -14.54 21.75 1.60
N VAL A 293 -14.42 22.32 2.80
CA VAL A 293 -14.68 21.66 4.09
C VAL A 293 -15.50 22.55 5.01
N ASP A 294 -16.13 21.93 6.01
CA ASP A 294 -17.08 22.59 6.90
C ASP A 294 -16.32 23.34 8.00
N ASP A 295 -15.30 22.71 8.59
CA ASP A 295 -14.48 23.29 9.66
C ASP A 295 -13.03 22.75 9.66
N LEU A 296 -12.14 23.45 10.37
CA LEU A 296 -10.74 23.06 10.60
C LEU A 296 -10.57 22.68 12.06
N LEU A 297 -10.27 21.41 12.31
CA LEU A 297 -10.10 20.86 13.67
C LEU A 297 -8.67 21.04 14.19
N GLY A 298 -7.71 21.30 13.31
CA GLY A 298 -6.31 21.61 13.64
C GLY A 298 -5.30 20.58 13.14
N GLU A 299 -4.02 20.82 13.39
CA GLU A 299 -2.94 19.93 12.98
C GLU A 299 -2.73 18.81 14.01
N GLN A 300 -2.57 17.58 13.53
CA GLN A 300 -2.29 16.44 14.39
C GLN A 300 -1.44 15.38 13.67
N GLU A 301 -0.57 14.73 14.45
CA GLU A 301 0.13 13.53 14.03
C GLU A 301 -0.81 12.32 14.14
N VAL A 302 -1.04 11.65 13.01
CA VAL A 302 -1.90 10.48 12.91
C VAL A 302 -1.09 9.26 12.53
N VAL A 303 -1.42 8.11 13.12
CA VAL A 303 -0.77 6.83 12.81
C VAL A 303 -1.55 6.18 11.69
N MET A 304 -0.94 6.04 10.51
CA MET A 304 -1.63 5.40 9.38
C MET A 304 -1.85 3.91 9.66
N LYS A 305 -3.11 3.48 9.65
CA LYS A 305 -3.49 2.07 9.65
C LYS A 305 -4.24 1.77 8.35
N SER A 306 -3.88 0.67 7.72
CA SER A 306 -4.61 0.18 6.55
C SER A 306 -6.09 -0.04 6.90
N LEU A 307 -6.99 0.32 5.98
CA LEU A 307 -8.45 0.14 6.13
C LEU A 307 -8.88 -1.35 6.11
N GLY A 308 -7.93 -2.26 5.97
CA GLY A 308 -8.13 -3.70 6.06
C GLY A 308 -8.88 -4.29 4.87
N LYS A 309 -8.99 -5.62 4.87
CA LYS A 309 -9.58 -6.40 3.76
C LYS A 309 -11.10 -6.24 3.61
N TYR A 310 -11.79 -5.75 4.64
CA TYR A 310 -13.25 -5.61 4.68
C TYR A 310 -13.75 -4.43 3.84
N LEU A 311 -12.99 -3.31 3.83
CA LEU A 311 -13.33 -2.10 3.07
C LEU A 311 -12.64 -2.05 1.69
N GLY A 312 -11.54 -2.77 1.49
CA GLY A 312 -10.80 -2.75 0.23
C GLY A 312 -10.15 -1.38 -0.04
N SER A 313 -9.83 -1.11 -1.31
CA SER A 313 -9.35 0.21 -1.74
C SER A 313 -10.58 1.10 -1.91
N VAL A 314 -10.87 1.95 -0.92
CA VAL A 314 -11.92 2.95 -1.06
C VAL A 314 -11.33 4.14 -1.83
N PRO A 315 -11.83 4.46 -3.04
CA PRO A 315 -11.33 5.60 -3.80
C PRO A 315 -11.34 6.87 -2.95
N GLY A 316 -10.19 7.54 -2.86
CA GLY A 316 -10.03 8.77 -2.08
C GLY A 316 -9.68 8.61 -0.60
N LEU A 317 -9.55 7.38 -0.07
CA LEU A 317 -9.07 7.13 1.29
C LEU A 317 -7.78 6.31 1.29
N LEU A 318 -6.79 6.80 2.04
CA LEU A 318 -5.47 6.18 2.17
C LEU A 318 -5.39 5.26 3.40
N ALA A 319 -5.93 5.69 4.53
CA ALA A 319 -5.82 5.01 5.81
C ALA A 319 -6.93 5.42 6.79
N ALA A 320 -7.06 4.71 7.91
CA ALA A 320 -7.74 5.20 9.09
C ALA A 320 -6.76 5.35 10.26
N SER A 321 -7.03 6.29 11.16
CA SER A 321 -6.32 6.43 12.43
C SER A 321 -7.33 6.62 13.56
N ASN A 322 -6.92 6.24 14.76
CA ASN A 322 -7.66 6.62 15.96
C ASN A 322 -7.03 7.90 16.51
N LEU A 323 -7.85 8.90 16.80
CA LEU A 323 -7.44 10.06 17.57
C LEU A 323 -7.33 9.70 19.05
N GLY A 324 -6.60 10.52 19.82
CA GLY A 324 -6.36 10.29 21.26
C GLY A 324 -7.64 10.28 22.12
N ASP A 325 -8.75 10.81 21.59
CA ASP A 325 -10.08 10.81 22.20
C ASP A 325 -10.94 9.59 21.81
N GLY A 326 -10.40 8.66 21.02
CA GLY A 326 -11.08 7.45 20.57
C GLY A 326 -11.91 7.60 19.28
N ARG A 327 -12.00 8.80 18.69
CA ARG A 327 -12.64 8.98 17.38
C ARG A 327 -11.78 8.39 16.26
N ILE A 328 -12.44 7.85 15.23
CA ILE A 328 -11.78 7.36 14.03
C ILE A 328 -11.74 8.50 13.01
N VAL A 329 -10.56 8.74 12.43
CA VAL A 329 -10.36 9.66 11.31
C VAL A 329 -9.90 8.91 10.08
N PHE A 330 -10.39 9.32 8.93
CA PHE A 330 -9.94 8.79 7.65
C PHE A 330 -8.93 9.73 7.01
N VAL A 331 -7.77 9.20 6.65
CA VAL A 331 -6.73 9.92 5.92
C VAL A 331 -7.08 9.91 4.45
N LEU A 332 -7.19 11.09 3.84
CA LEU A 332 -7.55 11.23 2.42
C LEU A 332 -6.36 10.92 1.52
N ASP A 333 -6.63 10.19 0.44
CA ASP A 333 -5.68 10.01 -0.67
C ASP A 333 -5.84 11.19 -1.64
N VAL A 334 -5.11 12.28 -1.36
CA VAL A 334 -5.19 13.51 -2.15
C VAL A 334 -4.84 13.25 -3.63
N PRO A 335 -3.73 12.57 -3.99
CA PRO A 335 -3.46 12.23 -5.38
C PRO A 335 -4.59 11.49 -6.08
N ALA A 336 -5.21 10.50 -5.43
CA ALA A 336 -6.34 9.77 -6.01
C ALA A 336 -7.58 10.64 -6.17
N LEU A 337 -7.84 11.54 -5.22
CA LEU A 337 -8.93 12.52 -5.31
C LEU A 337 -8.69 13.59 -6.39
N LEU A 338 -7.45 13.85 -6.79
CA LEU A 338 -7.13 14.76 -7.91
C LEU A 338 -7.18 14.07 -9.28
N ASP A 339 -7.41 12.76 -9.33
CA ASP A 339 -7.61 12.01 -10.57
C ASP A 339 -9.02 12.26 -11.13
N GLU A 340 -9.09 12.54 -12.44
CA GLU A 340 -10.31 12.96 -13.14
C GLU A 340 -11.42 11.91 -13.10
N ARG A 341 -11.07 10.62 -13.00
CA ARG A 341 -12.04 9.51 -12.94
C ARG A 341 -12.83 9.46 -11.64
N VAL A 342 -12.30 10.05 -10.57
CA VAL A 342 -12.91 10.11 -9.24
C VAL A 342 -13.68 11.41 -9.06
N THR A 343 -13.22 12.49 -9.69
CA THR A 343 -13.80 13.83 -9.57
C THR A 343 -14.89 14.14 -10.58
N PHE A 344 -14.85 13.47 -11.73
CA PHE A 344 -15.82 13.61 -12.79
C PHE A 344 -16.22 12.18 -13.20
N GLY A 345 -17.40 11.72 -12.80
CA GLY A 345 -17.90 10.38 -13.17
C GLY A 345 -17.80 10.12 -14.68
N PRO A 346 -17.87 8.86 -15.14
CA PRO A 346 -17.72 8.53 -16.55
C PRO A 346 -18.63 9.41 -17.40
N CYS A 347 -18.04 10.09 -18.37
CA CYS A 347 -18.79 10.83 -19.38
C CYS A 347 -19.49 9.78 -20.25
N ASP A 348 -20.68 9.32 -19.83
CA ASP A 348 -21.51 8.47 -20.66
C ASP A 348 -21.97 9.30 -21.86
N SER A 349 -21.28 9.04 -22.97
CA SER A 349 -21.62 9.48 -24.30
C SER A 349 -23.08 9.10 -24.64
N GLU A 350 -23.80 10.08 -25.18
CA GLU A 350 -24.98 9.96 -26.06
C GLU A 350 -26.38 9.70 -25.48
N SER A 351 -26.60 9.45 -24.19
CA SER A 351 -27.95 9.01 -23.75
C SER A 351 -28.92 10.10 -23.26
N GLU A 352 -28.44 11.28 -22.83
CA GLU A 352 -29.31 12.29 -22.17
C GLU A 352 -29.79 13.44 -23.05
N VAL A 353 -29.36 13.53 -24.31
CA VAL A 353 -29.73 14.65 -25.21
C VAL A 353 -31.17 14.53 -25.73
N MET A 354 -31.87 13.41 -25.52
CA MET A 354 -33.16 13.16 -26.19
C MET A 354 -34.41 13.21 -25.31
N ARG A 355 -34.34 13.67 -24.04
CA ARG A 355 -35.52 13.73 -23.15
C ARG A 355 -36.00 15.13 -22.75
N ARG A 356 -35.52 16.19 -23.38
CA ARG A 356 -36.12 17.52 -23.27
C ARG A 356 -36.20 18.21 -24.62
N HIS A 357 -37.16 17.74 -25.43
CA HIS A 357 -37.85 18.56 -26.41
C HIS A 357 -39.35 18.43 -26.21
#